data_AF-A0A6B0X9T9-F1
#
_entry.id   AF-A0A6B0X9T9-F1
#
_cell.length_a   1.000
_cell.length_b   1.000
_cell.length_c   1.000
_cell.angle_alpha   90.00
_cell.angle_beta   90.00
_cell.angle_gamma   90.00
#
_symmetry.space_group_name_H-M   'P 1'
#
loop_
_entity.id
_entity.type
_entity.pdbx_description
1 polymer ?
#
loop_
_entity_poly.entity_id
_entity_poly.type
_entity_poly.pdbx_seq_one_letter_code
_entity_poly.pdbx_strand_id
1 'polypeptide(L)'
;MSLVRALLIVVAAVGLSQPVEAEVRRLILAAGANNGGVDRELLRYAVSDAEQFVEVLQEMGGLDPADVLLLRDPDLAAFEKGLADLGRRVKAASRRGDRLEVLLYYSGHADEEGLLLAGDHLGYQQLLDSLKTANAAVRIAVLDACNSGSITRIKGGKPKPSFLVDESFDMRGYAFLTSSSADEAAQESDLIEASFFTHYLISGMRGAADVTGDGRVTLHEAYQFAFDETRARTLGTVGGTQHPAYEGQMRGTGGVVMTEVRRNVAGLSLDEALAGRVSIRNGQQRLVAELNKSPGREVELGLVPGDYALFWETWDEDWRLAELVLTEGEFAEVSTDDFRALTPEDTKLRGGSGRRITLGRQIEVATREGYTLSLGLLTNTQDEAFRGVQFAWLVNQACGRTGSQIGGLGNLALREVDGWQASVVGVNWAMGPLQGGQVGLINIASQVRGWQVAQTTNIVGKIRGWQLAGVTNFVGEVKGGQVGLLNVASEVKGLQVGLVNLSGHIEGGLPIGLINYSRSGLFNLSTWRDEVGFTMFTIASGSRSFYTAFT
;
A
#
# COMPACT_ATOMS: atom_id res chain seq x y z
N MET A 1 -58.26 -49.37 -33.55
CA MET A 1 -57.99 -48.23 -32.64
C MET A 1 -57.23 -48.63 -31.35
N SER A 2 -56.35 -49.66 -31.34
CA SER A 2 -55.64 -50.03 -30.09
C SER A 2 -54.10 -50.10 -30.17
N LEU A 3 -53.48 -49.93 -31.34
CA LEU A 3 -52.01 -49.93 -31.45
C LEU A 3 -51.38 -48.52 -31.41
N VAL A 4 -52.10 -47.49 -31.85
CA VAL A 4 -51.58 -46.11 -31.88
C VAL A 4 -51.58 -45.45 -30.48
N ARG A 5 -52.44 -45.92 -29.55
CA ARG A 5 -52.46 -45.41 -28.16
C ARG A 5 -51.40 -46.03 -27.26
N ALA A 6 -50.91 -47.23 -27.56
CA ALA A 6 -49.86 -47.88 -26.77
C ALA A 6 -48.47 -47.27 -27.01
N LEU A 7 -48.21 -46.76 -28.22
CA LEU A 7 -46.93 -46.12 -28.55
C LEU A 7 -46.79 -44.71 -27.96
N LEU A 8 -47.90 -44.02 -27.71
CA LEU A 8 -47.92 -42.66 -27.12
C LEU A 8 -47.74 -42.65 -25.60
N ILE A 9 -47.90 -43.78 -24.91
CA ILE A 9 -47.72 -43.88 -23.45
C ILE A 9 -46.28 -44.30 -23.09
N VAL A 10 -45.56 -44.97 -23.99
CA VAL A 10 -44.14 -45.34 -23.75
C VAL A 10 -43.19 -44.16 -24.02
N VAL A 11 -43.57 -43.19 -24.84
CA VAL A 11 -42.75 -41.98 -25.09
C VAL A 11 -42.92 -40.91 -23.99
N ALA A 12 -43.99 -40.98 -23.19
CA ALA A 12 -44.24 -40.03 -22.10
C ALA A 12 -43.61 -40.42 -20.75
N ALA A 13 -42.97 -41.60 -20.65
CA ALA A 13 -42.35 -42.10 -19.43
C ALA A 13 -40.81 -42.11 -19.46
N VAL A 14 -40.20 -41.56 -20.53
CA VAL A 14 -38.81 -41.08 -20.43
C VAL A 14 -38.90 -39.72 -19.75
N GLY A 15 -39.06 -39.77 -18.42
CA GLY A 15 -38.83 -38.61 -17.59
C GLY A 15 -37.48 -38.04 -18.00
N LEU A 16 -37.48 -36.78 -18.40
CA LEU A 16 -36.28 -35.96 -18.49
C LEU A 16 -35.66 -35.98 -17.08
N SER A 17 -34.85 -36.99 -16.80
CA SER A 17 -33.85 -36.90 -15.75
C SER A 17 -32.93 -35.78 -16.22
N GLN A 18 -33.24 -34.57 -15.76
CA GLN A 18 -32.26 -33.49 -15.74
C GLN A 18 -30.97 -34.12 -15.20
N PRO A 19 -29.83 -34.00 -15.90
CA PRO A 19 -28.57 -34.42 -15.30
C PRO A 19 -28.50 -33.69 -13.96
N VAL A 20 -28.57 -34.44 -12.86
CA VAL A 20 -28.22 -33.92 -11.55
C VAL A 20 -26.77 -33.52 -11.72
N GLU A 21 -26.54 -32.21 -11.91
CA GLU A 21 -25.22 -31.63 -11.94
C GLU A 21 -24.53 -32.15 -10.68
N ALA A 22 -23.43 -32.90 -10.84
CA ALA A 22 -22.82 -33.58 -9.72
C ALA A 22 -22.46 -32.53 -8.66
N GLU A 23 -23.20 -32.53 -7.56
CA GLU A 23 -23.08 -31.52 -6.51
C GLU A 23 -21.64 -31.50 -6.02
N VAL A 24 -21.00 -30.34 -6.19
CA VAL A 24 -19.58 -30.17 -5.87
C VAL A 24 -19.44 -30.20 -4.36
N ARG A 25 -18.76 -31.22 -3.85
CA ARG A 25 -18.53 -31.38 -2.41
C ARG A 25 -17.20 -30.75 -2.02
N ARG A 26 -17.24 -29.87 -1.02
CA ARG A 26 -16.08 -29.12 -0.55
C ARG A 26 -15.60 -29.64 0.78
N LEU A 27 -14.29 -29.82 0.91
CA LEU A 27 -13.64 -30.07 2.20
C LEU A 27 -12.62 -28.97 2.45
N ILE A 28 -12.63 -28.42 3.66
CA ILE A 28 -11.69 -27.36 4.06
C ILE A 28 -10.89 -27.75 5.29
N LEU A 29 -9.60 -27.44 5.27
CA LEU A 29 -8.81 -27.22 6.46
C LEU A 29 -8.51 -25.73 6.56
N ALA A 30 -9.07 -25.06 7.56
CA ALA A 30 -8.81 -23.66 7.86
C ALA A 30 -8.04 -23.56 9.18
N ALA A 31 -7.02 -22.72 9.24
CA ALA A 31 -6.24 -22.52 10.43
C ALA A 31 -5.88 -21.05 10.61
N GLY A 32 -6.08 -20.55 11.82
CA GLY A 32 -5.56 -19.25 12.23
C GLY A 32 -4.57 -19.43 13.37
N ALA A 33 -3.37 -18.90 13.23
CA ALA A 33 -2.30 -19.00 14.23
C ALA A 33 -1.77 -17.62 14.57
N ASN A 34 -2.16 -17.09 15.73
CA ASN A 34 -1.70 -15.81 16.23
C ASN A 34 -0.27 -15.89 16.80
N ASN A 35 0.09 -17.05 17.34
CA ASN A 35 1.40 -17.27 17.96
C ASN A 35 2.42 -17.86 16.97
N GLY A 36 3.35 -17.02 16.51
CA GLY A 36 4.47 -17.42 15.63
C GLY A 36 5.71 -17.92 16.36
N GLY A 37 5.72 -17.94 17.69
CA GLY A 37 6.88 -18.28 18.52
C GLY A 37 7.37 -17.10 19.39
N VAL A 38 8.35 -17.37 20.25
CA VAL A 38 8.81 -16.43 21.30
C VAL A 38 9.47 -15.15 20.78
N ASP A 39 10.03 -15.17 19.57
CA ASP A 39 10.72 -14.03 18.95
C ASP A 39 9.81 -13.20 18.04
N ARG A 40 8.49 -13.44 18.06
CA ARG A 40 7.51 -12.77 17.20
C ARG A 40 6.43 -12.09 18.04
N GLU A 41 5.92 -10.96 17.54
CA GLU A 41 4.75 -10.32 18.13
C GLU A 41 3.52 -11.20 17.91
N LEU A 42 2.62 -11.25 18.90
CA LEU A 42 1.38 -11.99 18.81
C LEU A 42 0.39 -11.26 17.89
N LEU A 43 -0.09 -11.93 16.83
CA LEU A 43 -1.16 -11.39 15.99
C LEU A 43 -2.49 -11.36 16.74
N ARG A 44 -3.43 -10.56 16.24
CA ARG A 44 -4.75 -10.41 16.86
C ARG A 44 -5.85 -11.10 16.08
N TYR A 45 -5.75 -11.13 14.76
CA TYR A 45 -6.90 -11.42 13.90
C TYR A 45 -6.79 -12.71 13.07
N ALA A 46 -5.68 -13.45 13.15
CA ALA A 46 -5.47 -14.63 12.29
C ALA A 46 -6.54 -15.73 12.53
N VAL A 47 -6.94 -15.94 13.78
CA VAL A 47 -8.02 -16.87 14.14
C VAL A 47 -9.38 -16.41 13.61
N SER A 48 -9.72 -15.13 13.80
CA SER A 48 -10.99 -14.59 13.31
C SER A 48 -11.06 -14.53 11.78
N ASP A 49 -9.94 -14.39 11.10
CA ASP A 49 -9.85 -14.42 9.63
C ASP A 49 -10.18 -15.82 9.10
N ALA A 50 -9.61 -16.87 9.71
CA ALA A 50 -9.94 -18.26 9.38
C ALA A 50 -11.41 -18.62 9.63
N GLU A 51 -11.98 -18.10 10.72
CA GLU A 51 -13.40 -18.26 11.04
C GLU A 51 -14.30 -17.61 9.99
N GLN A 52 -14.05 -16.35 9.65
CA GLN A 52 -14.88 -15.62 8.67
C GLN A 52 -14.77 -16.21 7.26
N PHE A 53 -13.59 -16.70 6.88
CA PHE A 53 -13.39 -17.34 5.59
C PHE A 53 -14.24 -18.62 5.46
N VAL A 54 -14.28 -19.43 6.53
CA VAL A 54 -15.14 -20.62 6.59
C VAL A 54 -16.61 -20.23 6.59
N GLU A 55 -16.98 -19.23 7.39
CA GLU A 55 -18.37 -18.76 7.52
C GLU A 55 -18.96 -18.35 6.16
N VAL A 56 -18.25 -17.55 5.36
CA VAL A 56 -18.70 -17.14 4.02
C VAL A 56 -18.89 -18.33 3.08
N LEU A 57 -18.01 -19.34 3.16
CA LEU A 57 -18.16 -20.55 2.36
C LEU A 57 -19.33 -21.43 2.83
N GLN A 58 -19.67 -21.43 4.11
CA GLN A 58 -20.85 -22.12 4.63
C GLN A 58 -22.14 -21.41 4.22
N GLU A 59 -22.15 -20.07 4.30
CA GLU A 59 -23.28 -19.23 3.92
C GLU A 59 -23.57 -19.32 2.41
N MET A 60 -22.55 -19.13 1.57
CA MET A 60 -22.73 -18.86 0.14
C MET A 60 -21.95 -19.80 -0.78
N GLY A 61 -20.98 -20.54 -0.24
CA GLY A 61 -20.10 -21.44 -0.99
C GLY A 61 -20.53 -22.91 -0.98
N GLY A 62 -21.66 -23.26 -0.36
CA GLY A 62 -22.12 -24.65 -0.29
C GLY A 62 -21.24 -25.59 0.53
N LEU A 63 -20.46 -25.05 1.48
CA LEU A 63 -19.62 -25.84 2.38
C LEU A 63 -20.47 -26.44 3.51
N ASP A 64 -20.54 -27.77 3.56
CA ASP A 64 -21.22 -28.48 4.65
C ASP A 64 -20.41 -28.31 5.97
N PRO A 65 -21.04 -27.91 7.09
CA PRO A 65 -20.38 -27.86 8.40
C PRO A 65 -19.66 -29.16 8.81
N ALA A 66 -20.13 -30.32 8.35
CA ALA A 66 -19.49 -31.60 8.60
C ALA A 66 -18.13 -31.76 7.90
N ASP A 67 -17.87 -31.00 6.83
CA ASP A 67 -16.65 -31.05 6.02
C ASP A 67 -15.63 -29.95 6.37
N VAL A 68 -15.86 -29.23 7.48
CA VAL A 68 -14.95 -28.23 8.03
C VAL A 68 -13.97 -28.85 9.04
N LEU A 69 -12.68 -28.58 8.84
CA LEU A 69 -11.64 -28.73 9.85
C LEU A 69 -11.09 -27.34 10.18
N LEU A 70 -11.51 -26.75 11.30
CA LEU A 70 -11.05 -25.44 11.75
C LEU A 70 -10.09 -25.58 12.94
N LEU A 71 -8.87 -25.09 12.80
CA LEU A 71 -7.84 -25.08 13.83
C LEU A 71 -7.61 -23.66 14.35
N ARG A 72 -7.68 -23.48 15.66
CA ARG A 72 -7.44 -22.19 16.33
C ARG A 72 -6.14 -22.29 17.13
N ASP A 73 -5.20 -21.41 16.84
CA ASP A 73 -3.85 -21.41 17.40
C ASP A 73 -3.19 -22.81 17.44
N PRO A 74 -3.14 -23.54 16.31
CA PRO A 74 -2.49 -24.85 16.29
C PRO A 74 -0.97 -24.74 16.46
N ASP A 75 -0.39 -25.67 17.20
CA ASP A 75 1.03 -26.00 17.07
C ASP A 75 1.27 -26.89 15.83
N LEU A 76 2.55 -27.19 15.54
CA LEU A 76 2.93 -28.01 14.38
C LEU A 76 2.24 -29.38 14.39
N ALA A 77 2.23 -30.06 15.54
CA ALA A 77 1.65 -31.40 15.66
C ALA A 77 0.13 -31.40 15.43
N ALA A 78 -0.59 -30.40 15.94
CA ALA A 78 -2.01 -30.23 15.71
C ALA A 78 -2.31 -29.94 14.23
N PHE A 79 -1.49 -29.11 13.58
CA PHE A 79 -1.65 -28.80 12.16
C PHE A 79 -1.38 -30.02 11.27
N GLU A 80 -0.30 -30.76 11.51
CA GLU A 80 0.01 -32.01 10.79
C GLU A 80 -1.08 -33.06 10.97
N LYS A 81 -1.64 -33.17 12.17
CA LYS A 81 -2.82 -34.00 12.43
C LYS A 81 -4.03 -33.53 11.62
N GLY A 82 -4.24 -32.22 11.51
CA GLY A 82 -5.28 -31.62 10.66
C GLY A 82 -5.11 -31.98 9.18
N LEU A 83 -3.89 -31.90 8.64
CA LEU A 83 -3.58 -32.32 7.28
C LEU A 83 -3.83 -33.82 7.06
N ALA A 84 -3.43 -34.66 8.02
CA ALA A 84 -3.69 -36.09 7.98
C ALA A 84 -5.20 -36.39 8.00
N ASP A 85 -5.96 -35.68 8.82
CA ASP A 85 -7.42 -35.81 8.93
C ASP A 85 -8.13 -35.37 7.66
N LEU A 86 -7.71 -34.26 7.04
CA LEU A 86 -8.17 -33.83 5.72
C LEU A 86 -7.90 -34.91 4.68
N GLY A 87 -6.68 -35.45 4.63
CA GLY A 87 -6.32 -36.53 3.71
C GLY A 87 -7.17 -37.80 3.88
N ARG A 88 -7.53 -38.16 5.13
CA ARG A 88 -8.45 -39.27 5.40
C ARG A 88 -9.86 -38.99 4.87
N ARG A 89 -10.38 -37.78 5.09
CA ARG A 89 -11.72 -37.37 4.62
C ARG A 89 -11.80 -37.31 3.09
N VAL A 90 -10.77 -36.77 2.43
CA VAL A 90 -10.67 -36.77 0.97
C VAL A 90 -10.70 -38.21 0.43
N LYS A 91 -9.88 -39.11 0.97
CA LYS A 91 -9.89 -40.54 0.55
C LYS A 91 -11.25 -41.21 0.76
N ALA A 92 -11.96 -40.88 1.82
CA ALA A 92 -13.29 -41.42 2.09
C ALA A 92 -14.34 -40.89 1.10
N ALA A 93 -14.28 -39.59 0.79
CA ALA A 93 -15.20 -38.93 -0.12
C ALA A 93 -14.94 -39.32 -1.59
N SER A 94 -13.67 -39.48 -2.01
CA SER A 94 -13.34 -39.84 -3.41
C SER A 94 -13.91 -41.21 -3.81
N ARG A 95 -14.17 -42.10 -2.84
CA ARG A 95 -14.75 -43.42 -3.09
C ARG A 95 -16.25 -43.36 -3.42
N ARG A 96 -16.91 -42.23 -3.13
CA ARG A 96 -18.35 -42.05 -3.34
C ARG A 96 -18.69 -41.52 -4.74
N GLY A 97 -17.69 -41.12 -5.52
CA GLY A 97 -17.88 -40.58 -6.88
C GLY A 97 -18.19 -39.08 -6.91
N ASP A 98 -18.23 -38.41 -5.74
CA ASP A 98 -18.44 -36.97 -5.63
C ASP A 98 -17.33 -36.19 -6.35
N ARG A 99 -17.69 -35.08 -7.00
CA ARG A 99 -16.70 -34.14 -7.50
C ARG A 99 -16.17 -33.29 -6.34
N LEU A 100 -14.94 -33.56 -5.94
CA LEU A 100 -14.35 -32.96 -4.75
C LEU A 100 -13.52 -31.71 -5.06
N GLU A 101 -13.72 -30.69 -4.22
CA GLU A 101 -12.82 -29.56 -4.08
C GLU A 101 -12.21 -29.56 -2.68
N VAL A 102 -10.91 -29.36 -2.61
CA VAL A 102 -10.18 -29.31 -1.35
C VAL A 102 -9.61 -27.91 -1.18
N LEU A 103 -9.95 -27.28 -0.07
CA LEU A 103 -9.48 -25.96 0.29
C LEU A 103 -8.57 -26.07 1.52
N LEU A 104 -7.45 -25.35 1.46
CA LEU A 104 -6.62 -25.07 2.62
C LEU A 104 -6.61 -23.55 2.80
N TYR A 105 -6.95 -23.10 3.98
CA TYR A 105 -6.82 -21.70 4.38
C TYR A 105 -5.89 -21.62 5.59
N TYR A 106 -4.90 -20.74 5.53
CA TYR A 106 -4.02 -20.45 6.66
C TYR A 106 -3.86 -18.94 6.80
N SER A 107 -4.07 -18.41 8.00
CA SER A 107 -3.67 -17.06 8.38
C SER A 107 -2.74 -17.13 9.59
N GLY A 108 -1.64 -16.39 9.54
CA GLY A 108 -0.66 -16.40 10.64
C GLY A 108 0.74 -15.97 10.23
N HIS A 109 1.72 -16.36 11.04
CA HIS A 109 3.12 -16.07 10.73
C HIS A 109 3.71 -17.09 9.76
N ALA A 110 4.56 -16.59 8.85
CA ALA A 110 5.38 -17.43 8.01
C ALA A 110 6.70 -16.71 7.70
N ASP A 111 7.65 -17.46 7.17
CA ASP A 111 8.93 -16.95 6.71
C ASP A 111 9.30 -17.52 5.34
N GLU A 112 10.58 -17.44 4.95
CA GLU A 112 11.06 -17.95 3.66
C GLU A 112 10.97 -19.48 3.56
N GLU A 113 11.05 -20.20 4.68
CA GLU A 113 11.13 -21.66 4.71
C GLU A 113 9.74 -22.31 4.87
N GLY A 114 8.83 -21.68 5.61
CA GLY A 114 7.50 -22.23 5.82
C GLY A 114 6.58 -21.45 6.77
N LEU A 115 5.50 -22.12 7.18
CA LEU A 115 4.55 -21.60 8.15
C LEU A 115 5.12 -21.74 9.57
N LEU A 116 4.88 -20.74 10.41
CA LEU A 116 5.30 -20.70 11.82
C LEU A 116 4.11 -21.07 12.72
N LEU A 117 4.25 -22.14 13.48
CA LEU A 117 3.20 -22.71 14.32
C LEU A 117 3.72 -22.85 15.75
N ALA A 118 3.47 -21.83 16.58
CA ALA A 118 3.95 -21.76 17.96
C ALA A 118 5.49 -21.88 18.11
N GLY A 119 6.25 -21.44 17.10
CA GLY A 119 7.72 -21.44 17.07
C GLY A 119 8.35 -22.59 16.27
N ASP A 120 7.56 -23.59 15.87
CA ASP A 120 8.00 -24.66 14.96
C ASP A 120 7.67 -24.31 13.50
N HIS A 121 8.39 -24.90 12.55
CA HIS A 121 8.21 -24.65 11.11
C HIS A 121 7.56 -25.82 10.38
N LEU A 122 6.58 -25.50 9.53
CA LEU A 122 6.07 -26.41 8.49
C LEU A 122 6.50 -25.92 7.11
N GLY A 123 7.42 -26.64 6.46
CA GLY A 123 7.99 -26.23 5.17
C GLY A 123 6.97 -26.17 4.03
N TYR A 124 7.08 -25.16 3.15
CA TYR A 124 6.13 -24.98 2.03
C TYR A 124 6.05 -26.21 1.10
N GLN A 125 7.17 -26.88 0.84
CA GLN A 125 7.19 -28.06 -0.02
C GLN A 125 6.36 -29.21 0.57
N GLN A 126 6.42 -29.42 1.89
CA GLN A 126 5.60 -30.43 2.60
C GLN A 126 4.11 -30.09 2.50
N LEU A 127 3.75 -28.81 2.64
CA LEU A 127 2.37 -28.33 2.48
C LEU A 127 1.85 -28.56 1.05
N LEU A 128 2.67 -28.18 0.05
CA LEU A 128 2.35 -28.35 -1.36
C LEU A 128 2.16 -29.82 -1.75
N ASP A 129 3.03 -30.71 -1.26
CA ASP A 129 2.95 -32.13 -1.55
C ASP A 129 1.71 -32.77 -0.91
N SER A 130 1.33 -32.31 0.30
CA SER A 130 0.10 -32.74 0.97
C SER A 130 -1.15 -32.37 0.17
N LEU A 131 -1.19 -31.17 -0.42
CA LEU A 131 -2.30 -30.74 -1.28
C LEU A 131 -2.29 -31.45 -2.65
N LYS A 132 -1.14 -31.51 -3.33
CA LYS A 132 -1.02 -32.10 -4.67
C LYS A 132 -1.38 -33.59 -4.69
N THR A 133 -1.12 -34.31 -3.61
CA THR A 133 -1.45 -35.74 -3.46
C THR A 133 -2.90 -36.02 -3.09
N ALA A 134 -3.67 -35.01 -2.65
CA ALA A 134 -5.09 -35.16 -2.36
C ALA A 134 -5.86 -35.55 -3.64
N ASN A 135 -6.72 -36.56 -3.60
CA ASN A 135 -7.47 -37.03 -4.77
C ASN A 135 -8.76 -36.20 -4.99
N ALA A 136 -8.59 -34.97 -5.46
CA ALA A 136 -9.67 -34.01 -5.73
C ALA A 136 -9.63 -33.48 -7.17
N ALA A 137 -10.73 -32.94 -7.68
CA ALA A 137 -10.75 -32.27 -8.97
C ALA A 137 -10.01 -30.92 -8.87
N VAL A 138 -10.37 -30.12 -7.87
CA VAL A 138 -9.81 -28.80 -7.60
C VAL A 138 -9.13 -28.78 -6.23
N ARG A 139 -7.95 -28.15 -6.14
CA ARG A 139 -7.21 -27.94 -4.89
C ARG A 139 -6.86 -26.47 -4.77
N ILE A 140 -7.29 -25.80 -3.72
CA ILE A 140 -7.02 -24.37 -3.51
C ILE A 140 -6.29 -24.24 -2.19
N ALA A 141 -5.21 -23.47 -2.18
CA ALA A 141 -4.60 -23.00 -0.93
C ALA A 141 -4.60 -21.48 -0.91
N VAL A 142 -5.06 -20.91 0.21
CA VAL A 142 -5.01 -19.48 0.50
C VAL A 142 -4.12 -19.32 1.73
N LEU A 143 -2.99 -18.64 1.55
CA LEU A 143 -2.00 -18.41 2.59
C LEU A 143 -1.90 -16.91 2.87
N ASP A 144 -2.43 -16.50 4.01
CA ASP A 144 -2.39 -15.14 4.48
C ASP A 144 -1.29 -14.97 5.54
N ALA A 145 -0.05 -14.89 5.06
CA ALA A 145 1.13 -14.81 5.90
C ALA A 145 2.27 -14.10 5.17
N CYS A 146 3.16 -13.43 5.92
CA CYS A 146 4.36 -12.78 5.39
C CYS A 146 5.25 -13.77 4.63
N ASN A 147 5.95 -13.33 3.58
CA ASN A 147 6.85 -14.15 2.75
C ASN A 147 6.22 -15.40 2.10
N SER A 148 4.90 -15.61 2.21
CA SER A 148 4.22 -16.76 1.59
C SER A 148 4.35 -16.78 0.06
N GLY A 149 4.61 -15.63 -0.57
CA GLY A 149 4.90 -15.54 -2.01
C GLY A 149 6.14 -16.32 -2.47
N SER A 150 7.04 -16.75 -1.57
CA SER A 150 8.19 -17.61 -1.92
C SER A 150 7.73 -18.95 -2.53
N ILE A 151 6.54 -19.43 -2.13
CA ILE A 151 5.88 -20.62 -2.66
C ILE A 151 5.67 -20.52 -4.18
N THR A 152 5.38 -19.31 -4.68
CA THR A 152 5.05 -19.06 -6.09
C THR A 152 6.27 -18.98 -7.01
N ARG A 153 7.48 -18.87 -6.45
CA ARG A 153 8.75 -18.84 -7.21
C ARG A 153 9.31 -20.25 -7.44
N ILE A 154 8.71 -21.30 -6.87
CA ILE A 154 9.17 -22.68 -6.97
C ILE A 154 8.67 -23.32 -8.28
N LYS A 155 9.31 -22.97 -9.42
CA LYS A 155 9.42 -23.70 -10.74
C LYS A 155 8.75 -23.09 -12.00
N GLY A 156 9.58 -22.54 -12.91
CA GLY A 156 9.91 -23.10 -14.23
C GLY A 156 8.89 -23.44 -15.34
N GLY A 157 7.61 -23.03 -15.29
CA GLY A 157 6.61 -23.40 -16.31
C GLY A 157 6.16 -22.25 -17.23
N LYS A 158 6.13 -22.48 -18.56
CA LYS A 158 5.50 -21.55 -19.53
C LYS A 158 4.00 -21.86 -19.69
N PRO A 159 3.09 -20.86 -19.62
CA PRO A 159 1.69 -21.07 -19.94
C PRO A 159 1.51 -21.44 -21.42
N LYS A 160 0.68 -22.44 -21.70
CA LYS A 160 0.19 -22.75 -23.05
C LYS A 160 -1.31 -22.45 -23.10
N PRO A 161 -1.81 -21.74 -24.13
CA PRO A 161 -3.23 -21.49 -24.27
C PRO A 161 -3.99 -22.79 -24.62
N SER A 162 -5.16 -22.95 -24.01
CA SER A 162 -6.08 -24.08 -24.24
C SER A 162 -7.06 -23.75 -25.37
N PHE A 163 -7.35 -24.75 -26.22
CA PHE A 163 -8.24 -24.64 -27.37
C PHE A 163 -9.54 -25.42 -27.14
N LEU A 164 -10.67 -24.78 -27.49
CA LEU A 164 -12.06 -25.21 -27.81
C LEU A 164 -12.83 -26.26 -26.98
N VAL A 165 -13.94 -25.74 -26.40
CA VAL A 165 -15.35 -26.20 -26.30
C VAL A 165 -15.66 -27.62 -25.83
N ASP A 166 -16.18 -27.71 -24.60
CA ASP A 166 -17.30 -28.56 -24.20
C ASP A 166 -18.07 -27.86 -23.06
N GLU A 167 -19.41 -27.82 -23.08
CA GLU A 167 -20.26 -27.08 -22.11
C GLU A 167 -20.44 -27.82 -20.77
N SER A 168 -19.42 -28.55 -20.32
CA SER A 168 -19.40 -29.13 -18.98
C SER A 168 -18.30 -28.47 -18.16
N PHE A 169 -18.64 -27.95 -16.97
CA PHE A 169 -17.75 -27.23 -16.06
C PHE A 169 -16.64 -28.12 -15.47
N ASP A 170 -15.93 -28.99 -16.19
CA ASP A 170 -14.93 -29.92 -15.64
C ASP A 170 -13.57 -29.25 -15.39
N MET A 171 -13.56 -28.24 -14.51
CA MET A 171 -12.34 -27.64 -13.95
C MET A 171 -11.59 -28.62 -13.05
N ARG A 172 -10.32 -28.84 -13.40
CA ARG A 172 -9.35 -29.64 -12.64
C ARG A 172 -8.02 -28.90 -12.51
N GLY A 173 -7.39 -29.00 -11.35
CA GLY A 173 -6.09 -28.38 -11.15
C GLY A 173 -5.81 -27.95 -9.71
N TYR A 174 -4.89 -27.00 -9.58
CA TYR A 174 -4.59 -26.34 -8.32
C TYR A 174 -4.44 -24.83 -8.48
N ALA A 175 -4.75 -24.09 -7.43
CA ALA A 175 -4.45 -22.67 -7.28
C ALA A 175 -3.88 -22.38 -5.88
N PHE A 176 -2.93 -21.47 -5.84
CA PHE A 176 -2.27 -20.95 -4.65
C PHE A 176 -2.42 -19.43 -4.64
N LEU A 177 -3.01 -18.91 -3.58
CA LEU A 177 -3.19 -17.48 -3.34
C LEU A 177 -2.35 -17.12 -2.12
N THR A 178 -1.56 -16.06 -2.22
CA THR A 178 -0.76 -15.55 -1.11
C THR A 178 -1.09 -14.08 -0.87
N SER A 179 -1.16 -13.66 0.39
CA SER A 179 -1.50 -12.27 0.70
C SER A 179 -0.37 -11.29 0.39
N SER A 180 0.89 -11.73 0.35
CA SER A 180 2.04 -10.89 -0.02
C SER A 180 3.00 -11.63 -0.95
N SER A 181 3.91 -10.87 -1.57
CA SER A 181 5.03 -11.42 -2.33
C SER A 181 6.13 -11.96 -1.40
N ALA A 182 7.12 -12.67 -1.96
CA ALA A 182 8.17 -13.35 -1.21
C ALA A 182 9.04 -12.44 -0.32
N ASP A 183 9.06 -11.14 -0.61
CA ASP A 183 9.93 -10.14 0.02
C ASP A 183 9.11 -9.05 0.75
N GLU A 184 7.81 -9.29 0.99
CA GLU A 184 6.85 -8.33 1.54
C GLU A 184 6.10 -8.87 2.76
N ALA A 185 5.84 -7.98 3.72
CA ALA A 185 5.06 -8.30 4.92
C ALA A 185 3.55 -8.28 4.63
N ALA A 186 2.84 -9.31 5.10
CA ALA A 186 1.40 -9.28 5.24
C ALA A 186 1.01 -8.44 6.47
N GLN A 187 -0.10 -7.71 6.37
CA GLN A 187 -0.52 -6.73 7.39
C GLN A 187 -1.93 -7.02 7.93
N GLU A 188 -2.12 -6.79 9.22
CA GLU A 188 -3.42 -6.74 9.90
C GLU A 188 -3.74 -5.32 10.40
N SER A 189 -5.03 -5.00 10.58
CA SER A 189 -5.47 -3.66 10.94
C SER A 189 -6.57 -3.67 12.00
N ASP A 190 -6.32 -2.94 13.10
CA ASP A 190 -7.30 -2.71 14.17
C ASP A 190 -8.55 -1.95 13.69
N LEU A 191 -8.50 -1.27 12.54
CA LEU A 191 -9.64 -0.53 11.99
C LEU A 191 -10.65 -1.46 11.30
N ILE A 192 -10.15 -2.48 10.60
CA ILE A 192 -10.95 -3.49 9.90
C ILE A 192 -11.14 -4.76 10.73
N GLU A 193 -10.37 -4.91 11.81
CA GLU A 193 -10.36 -6.07 12.72
C GLU A 193 -10.05 -7.40 11.98
N ALA A 194 -9.15 -7.34 11.00
CA ALA A 194 -8.81 -8.42 10.10
C ALA A 194 -7.47 -8.13 9.39
N SER A 195 -6.93 -9.12 8.68
CA SER A 195 -5.94 -8.85 7.63
C SER A 195 -6.57 -8.14 6.42
N PHE A 196 -5.78 -7.34 5.70
CA PHE A 196 -6.29 -6.65 4.50
C PHE A 196 -6.72 -7.65 3.41
N PHE A 197 -5.88 -8.64 3.12
CA PHE A 197 -6.14 -9.58 2.03
C PHE A 197 -7.35 -10.46 2.30
N THR A 198 -7.44 -11.05 3.50
CA THR A 198 -8.58 -11.91 3.83
C THR A 198 -9.88 -11.09 3.90
N HIS A 199 -9.85 -9.89 4.46
CA HIS A 199 -11.02 -9.03 4.51
C HIS A 199 -11.60 -8.74 3.11
N TYR A 200 -10.76 -8.34 2.16
CA TYR A 200 -11.24 -8.04 0.81
C TYR A 200 -11.53 -9.29 -0.01
N LEU A 201 -10.84 -10.41 0.24
CA LEU A 201 -11.21 -11.69 -0.36
C LEU A 201 -12.61 -12.14 0.07
N ILE A 202 -12.95 -11.97 1.36
CA ILE A 202 -14.27 -12.23 1.91
C ILE A 202 -15.31 -11.27 1.34
N SER A 203 -15.03 -9.97 1.31
CA SER A 203 -15.92 -8.98 0.70
C SER A 203 -16.20 -9.30 -0.77
N GLY A 204 -15.17 -9.72 -1.51
CA GLY A 204 -15.28 -10.21 -2.88
C GLY A 204 -16.19 -11.44 -3.00
N MET A 205 -15.96 -12.47 -2.18
CA MET A 205 -16.79 -13.68 -2.14
C MET A 205 -18.24 -13.41 -1.71
N ARG A 206 -18.51 -12.33 -0.96
CA ARG A 206 -19.88 -11.92 -0.65
C ARG A 206 -20.62 -11.30 -1.84
N GLY A 207 -19.93 -10.98 -2.94
CA GLY A 207 -20.53 -10.46 -4.17
C GLY A 207 -19.86 -9.21 -4.71
N ALA A 208 -19.00 -8.54 -3.92
CA ALA A 208 -18.35 -7.30 -4.36
C ALA A 208 -17.44 -7.52 -5.58
N ALA A 209 -17.00 -8.76 -5.79
CA ALA A 209 -16.17 -9.16 -6.91
C ALA A 209 -16.96 -9.71 -8.11
N ASP A 210 -18.29 -9.85 -8.04
CA ASP A 210 -19.08 -10.29 -9.19
C ASP A 210 -19.05 -9.19 -10.25
N VAL A 211 -18.07 -9.24 -11.16
CA VAL A 211 -17.90 -8.26 -12.23
C VAL A 211 -18.71 -8.65 -13.48
N THR A 212 -19.34 -9.82 -13.53
CA THR A 212 -20.16 -10.23 -14.67
C THR A 212 -21.66 -10.02 -14.45
N GLY A 213 -22.12 -9.98 -13.20
CA GLY A 213 -23.51 -9.82 -12.80
C GLY A 213 -24.30 -11.11 -12.98
N ASP A 214 -23.63 -12.26 -13.01
CA ASP A 214 -24.25 -13.57 -13.13
C ASP A 214 -24.64 -14.18 -11.77
N GLY A 215 -24.38 -13.45 -10.67
CA GLY A 215 -24.66 -13.86 -9.30
C GLY A 215 -23.68 -14.91 -8.78
N ARG A 216 -22.56 -15.15 -9.48
CA ARG A 216 -21.53 -16.11 -9.12
C ARG A 216 -20.19 -15.39 -9.01
N VAL A 217 -19.47 -15.64 -7.93
CA VAL A 217 -18.12 -15.10 -7.76
C VAL A 217 -17.11 -16.22 -7.98
N THR A 218 -16.28 -16.09 -9.01
CA THR A 218 -15.19 -17.02 -9.27
C THR A 218 -13.96 -16.75 -8.40
N LEU A 219 -13.09 -17.74 -8.24
CA LEU A 219 -11.81 -17.59 -7.52
C LEU A 219 -10.96 -16.48 -8.12
N HIS A 220 -11.00 -16.33 -9.45
CA HIS A 220 -10.25 -15.30 -10.14
C HIS A 220 -10.79 -13.91 -9.83
N GLU A 221 -12.12 -13.72 -9.88
CA GLU A 221 -12.77 -12.47 -9.53
C GLU A 221 -12.52 -12.08 -8.08
N ALA A 222 -12.77 -12.99 -7.14
CA ALA A 222 -12.51 -12.76 -5.73
C ALA A 222 -11.05 -12.38 -5.47
N TYR A 223 -10.10 -13.04 -6.15
CA TYR A 223 -8.69 -12.69 -6.08
C TYR A 223 -8.38 -11.30 -6.67
N GLN A 224 -8.89 -10.97 -7.86
CA GLN A 224 -8.62 -9.67 -8.49
C GLN A 224 -9.16 -8.52 -7.62
N PHE A 225 -10.37 -8.66 -7.11
CA PHE A 225 -10.96 -7.70 -6.18
C PHE A 225 -10.11 -7.55 -4.91
N ALA A 226 -9.72 -8.67 -4.29
CA ALA A 226 -8.86 -8.66 -3.11
C ALA A 226 -7.49 -8.04 -3.39
N PHE A 227 -6.91 -8.31 -4.56
CA PHE A 227 -5.63 -7.74 -4.99
C PHE A 227 -5.71 -6.22 -5.11
N ASP A 228 -6.71 -5.71 -5.82
CA ASP A 228 -6.86 -4.28 -6.06
C ASP A 228 -7.14 -3.49 -4.77
N GLU A 229 -8.05 -3.97 -3.92
CA GLU A 229 -8.36 -3.31 -2.65
C GLU A 229 -7.21 -3.44 -1.65
N THR A 230 -6.57 -4.61 -1.52
CA THR A 230 -5.42 -4.78 -0.62
C THR A 230 -4.30 -3.83 -1.01
N ARG A 231 -3.97 -3.75 -2.30
CA ARG A 231 -2.96 -2.82 -2.80
C ARG A 231 -3.36 -1.38 -2.51
N ALA A 232 -4.58 -0.97 -2.88
CA ALA A 232 -5.07 0.39 -2.67
C ALA A 232 -5.03 0.82 -1.20
N ARG A 233 -5.33 -0.10 -0.28
CA ARG A 233 -5.48 0.18 1.16
C ARG A 233 -4.17 0.09 1.93
N THR A 234 -3.19 -0.64 1.40
CA THR A 234 -1.84 -0.73 1.97
C THR A 234 -0.85 0.28 1.36
N LEU A 235 -1.21 1.01 0.30
CA LEU A 235 -0.37 2.09 -0.26
C LEU A 235 0.13 3.09 0.79
N GLY A 236 -0.71 3.39 1.80
CA GLY A 236 -0.42 4.37 2.85
C GLY A 236 -0.05 3.80 4.23
N THR A 237 0.08 2.48 4.38
CA THR A 237 0.36 1.85 5.69
C THR A 237 1.87 1.82 5.99
N VAL A 238 2.25 1.64 7.27
CA VAL A 238 3.67 1.55 7.69
C VAL A 238 4.38 0.37 7.03
N GLY A 239 3.66 -0.75 6.86
CA GLY A 239 4.22 -1.96 6.25
C GLY A 239 4.45 -1.85 4.74
N GLY A 240 4.11 -0.70 4.13
CA GLY A 240 4.21 -0.49 2.70
C GLY A 240 3.10 -1.18 1.92
N THR A 241 3.15 -1.02 0.60
CA THR A 241 2.17 -1.64 -0.30
C THR A 241 2.35 -3.15 -0.32
N GLN A 242 1.25 -3.86 -0.13
CA GLN A 242 1.20 -5.32 -0.17
C GLN A 242 0.75 -5.77 -1.57
N HIS A 243 1.49 -6.70 -2.17
CA HIS A 243 1.14 -7.30 -3.45
C HIS A 243 0.78 -8.79 -3.28
N PRO A 244 -0.52 -9.12 -3.20
CA PRO A 244 -0.95 -10.51 -3.23
C PRO A 244 -0.47 -11.22 -4.52
N ALA A 245 -0.23 -12.52 -4.44
CA ALA A 245 0.18 -13.31 -5.59
C ALA A 245 -0.77 -14.49 -5.83
N TYR A 246 -0.89 -14.87 -7.11
CA TYR A 246 -1.67 -16.00 -7.57
C TYR A 246 -0.82 -16.88 -8.48
N GLU A 247 -0.76 -18.17 -8.16
CA GLU A 247 -0.20 -19.19 -9.04
C GLU A 247 -1.18 -20.35 -9.19
N GLY A 248 -1.46 -20.79 -10.41
CA GLY A 248 -2.32 -21.94 -10.61
C GLY A 248 -2.12 -22.61 -11.96
N GLN A 249 -2.39 -23.90 -11.98
CA GLN A 249 -2.53 -24.69 -13.20
C GLN A 249 -3.92 -25.28 -13.21
N MET A 250 -4.84 -24.55 -13.81
CA MET A 250 -6.23 -24.95 -13.97
C MET A 250 -6.48 -25.36 -15.42
N ARG A 251 -7.18 -26.48 -15.63
CA ARG A 251 -7.58 -26.99 -16.94
C ARG A 251 -9.07 -27.29 -16.92
N GLY A 252 -9.77 -26.95 -18.00
CA GLY A 252 -11.21 -27.09 -18.13
C GLY A 252 -11.81 -25.82 -18.72
N THR A 253 -13.14 -25.77 -18.76
CA THR A 253 -13.91 -24.62 -19.25
C THR A 253 -14.70 -24.02 -18.08
N GLY A 254 -14.69 -22.68 -17.98
CA GLY A 254 -15.26 -21.93 -16.85
C GLY A 254 -14.23 -21.58 -15.77
N GLY A 255 -14.63 -20.71 -14.82
CA GLY A 255 -13.88 -20.43 -13.60
C GLY A 255 -14.27 -21.40 -12.48
N VAL A 256 -13.44 -21.49 -11.42
CA VAL A 256 -13.87 -22.14 -10.18
C VAL A 256 -14.78 -21.17 -9.45
N VAL A 257 -16.09 -21.43 -9.41
CA VAL A 257 -17.07 -20.61 -8.68
C VAL A 257 -16.85 -20.82 -7.19
N MET A 258 -16.52 -19.79 -6.42
CA MET A 258 -16.31 -19.88 -4.97
C MET A 258 -17.59 -19.67 -4.20
N THR A 259 -18.47 -18.76 -4.64
CA THR A 259 -19.72 -18.45 -3.96
C THR A 259 -20.81 -18.08 -4.97
N GLU A 260 -22.06 -18.27 -4.57
CA GLU A 260 -23.23 -17.82 -5.29
C GLU A 260 -23.95 -16.77 -4.43
N VAL A 261 -24.08 -15.54 -4.95
CA VAL A 261 -24.48 -14.35 -4.17
C VAL A 261 -25.86 -14.50 -3.55
N ARG A 262 -26.79 -15.16 -4.27
CA ARG A 262 -28.19 -15.34 -3.86
C ARG A 262 -28.47 -16.70 -3.21
N ARG A 263 -27.45 -17.52 -2.94
CA ARG A 263 -27.65 -18.88 -2.43
C ARG A 263 -27.91 -18.87 -0.92
N ASN A 264 -29.12 -19.25 -0.51
CA ASN A 264 -29.51 -19.47 0.89
C ASN A 264 -29.23 -18.28 1.85
N VAL A 265 -29.19 -17.06 1.32
CA VAL A 265 -28.88 -15.86 2.09
C VAL A 265 -29.90 -14.76 1.82
N ALA A 266 -30.00 -13.83 2.77
CA ALA A 266 -30.53 -12.50 2.49
C ALA A 266 -29.47 -11.69 1.73
N GLY A 267 -29.78 -10.48 1.33
CA GLY A 267 -28.75 -9.65 0.72
C GLY A 267 -29.15 -8.21 0.59
N LEU A 268 -28.22 -7.45 0.03
CA LEU A 268 -28.48 -6.09 -0.40
C LEU A 268 -28.17 -5.96 -1.89
N SER A 269 -28.89 -5.07 -2.54
CA SER A 269 -28.55 -4.59 -3.87
C SER A 269 -28.23 -3.10 -3.78
N LEU A 270 -27.01 -2.72 -4.15
CA LEU A 270 -26.59 -1.33 -4.26
C LEU A 270 -26.89 -0.83 -5.67
N ASP A 271 -27.80 0.14 -5.79
CA ASP A 271 -28.26 0.69 -7.07
C ASP A 271 -27.12 1.28 -7.93
N GLU A 272 -27.32 1.31 -9.25
CA GLU A 272 -26.36 1.84 -10.25
C GLU A 272 -25.87 3.27 -9.95
N ALA A 273 -26.71 4.14 -9.38
CA ALA A 273 -26.40 5.52 -9.06
C ALA A 273 -25.45 5.67 -7.86
N LEU A 274 -25.39 4.68 -6.96
CA LEU A 274 -24.44 4.68 -5.85
C LEU A 274 -23.00 4.55 -6.38
N ALA A 275 -22.14 5.46 -5.95
CA ALA A 275 -20.73 5.49 -6.32
C ALA A 275 -19.87 5.96 -5.15
N GLY A 276 -18.68 5.38 -5.01
CA GLY A 276 -17.78 5.63 -3.89
C GLY A 276 -17.71 4.44 -2.92
N ARG A 277 -17.12 4.66 -1.75
CA ARG A 277 -16.85 3.57 -0.80
C ARG A 277 -18.08 3.31 0.06
N VAL A 278 -18.45 2.04 0.15
CA VAL A 278 -19.54 1.56 1.00
C VAL A 278 -18.95 0.58 2.00
N SER A 279 -19.14 0.86 3.29
CA SER A 279 -18.74 0.00 4.41
C SER A 279 -19.99 -0.51 5.12
N ILE A 280 -20.10 -1.82 5.29
CA ILE A 280 -21.29 -2.48 5.84
C ILE A 280 -20.94 -3.06 7.19
N ARG A 281 -21.63 -2.61 8.24
CA ARG A 281 -21.47 -3.11 9.61
C ARG A 281 -22.74 -3.82 10.06
N ASN A 282 -22.59 -4.92 10.78
CA ASN A 282 -23.74 -5.62 11.39
C ASN A 282 -24.19 -4.93 12.69
N GLY A 283 -25.26 -5.44 13.33
CA GLY A 283 -25.77 -4.94 14.61
C GLY A 283 -24.77 -4.96 15.77
N GLN A 284 -23.70 -5.75 15.68
CA GLN A 284 -22.58 -5.76 16.63
C GLN A 284 -21.49 -4.73 16.30
N GLN A 285 -21.72 -3.88 15.30
CA GLN A 285 -20.78 -2.90 14.74
C GLN A 285 -19.54 -3.52 14.08
N ARG A 286 -19.51 -4.83 13.83
CA ARG A 286 -18.42 -5.50 13.10
C ARG A 286 -18.52 -5.17 11.63
N LEU A 287 -17.39 -4.84 10.99
CA LEU A 287 -17.31 -4.63 9.55
C LEU A 287 -17.42 -5.98 8.82
N VAL A 288 -18.48 -6.18 8.05
CA VAL A 288 -18.78 -7.45 7.37
C VAL A 288 -18.33 -7.44 5.91
N ALA A 289 -18.45 -6.29 5.25
CA ALA A 289 -17.99 -6.11 3.89
C ALA A 289 -17.63 -4.63 3.66
N GLU A 290 -16.62 -4.40 2.82
CA GLU A 290 -16.25 -3.08 2.32
C GLU A 290 -15.90 -3.18 0.84
N LEU A 291 -16.39 -2.22 0.04
CA LEU A 291 -16.10 -2.13 -1.38
C LEU A 291 -16.09 -0.69 -1.87
N ASN A 292 -15.33 -0.44 -2.93
CA ASN A 292 -15.43 0.80 -3.70
C ASN A 292 -16.32 0.58 -4.94
N LYS A 293 -17.55 1.09 -4.89
CA LYS A 293 -18.53 0.91 -5.96
C LYS A 293 -18.33 1.95 -7.07
N SER A 294 -18.21 1.47 -8.31
CA SER A 294 -18.21 2.33 -9.50
C SER A 294 -19.66 2.65 -9.93
N PRO A 295 -19.93 3.87 -10.46
CA PRO A 295 -21.25 4.23 -10.96
C PRO A 295 -21.64 3.41 -12.20
N GLY A 296 -22.94 3.31 -12.46
CA GLY A 296 -23.50 2.72 -13.67
C GLY A 296 -23.64 1.21 -13.64
N ARG A 297 -23.56 0.60 -12.45
CA ARG A 297 -23.78 -0.83 -12.28
C ARG A 297 -24.29 -1.19 -10.90
N GLU A 298 -25.28 -2.06 -10.85
CA GLU A 298 -25.78 -2.69 -9.63
C GLU A 298 -24.74 -3.66 -9.03
N VAL A 299 -24.60 -3.65 -7.70
CA VAL A 299 -23.77 -4.62 -6.98
C VAL A 299 -24.61 -5.31 -5.93
N GLU A 300 -24.69 -6.63 -6.03
CA GLU A 300 -25.38 -7.48 -5.06
C GLU A 300 -24.39 -8.03 -4.04
N LEU A 301 -24.76 -8.02 -2.76
CA LEU A 301 -23.99 -8.64 -1.69
C LEU A 301 -24.87 -9.59 -0.88
N GLY A 302 -24.40 -10.83 -0.72
CA GLY A 302 -25.00 -11.85 0.13
C GLY A 302 -24.62 -11.65 1.59
N LEU A 303 -25.63 -11.59 2.46
CA LEU A 303 -25.51 -11.38 3.89
C LEU A 303 -26.49 -12.29 4.64
N VAL A 304 -26.17 -12.60 5.90
CA VAL A 304 -27.13 -13.29 6.77
C VAL A 304 -28.26 -12.36 7.20
N PRO A 305 -29.45 -12.88 7.55
CA PRO A 305 -30.51 -12.06 8.14
C PRO A 305 -30.05 -11.36 9.42
N GLY A 306 -30.39 -10.09 9.57
CA GLY A 306 -29.97 -9.27 10.71
C GLY A 306 -30.03 -7.77 10.46
N ASP A 307 -29.62 -7.01 11.47
CA ASP A 307 -29.55 -5.54 11.41
C ASP A 307 -28.21 -5.09 10.83
N TYR A 308 -28.25 -4.11 9.92
CA TYR A 308 -27.08 -3.56 9.26
C TYR A 308 -27.09 -2.02 9.23
N ALA A 309 -25.89 -1.45 9.36
CA ALA A 309 -25.59 -0.05 9.16
C ALA A 309 -24.63 0.11 7.98
N LEU A 310 -25.07 0.85 6.97
CA LEU A 310 -24.32 1.13 5.75
C LEU A 310 -23.77 2.54 5.83
N PHE A 311 -22.45 2.65 5.72
CA PHE A 311 -21.75 3.91 5.65
C PHE A 311 -21.32 4.13 4.21
N TRP A 312 -21.81 5.20 3.60
CA TRP A 312 -21.44 5.60 2.25
C TRP A 312 -20.59 6.87 2.30
N GLU A 313 -19.33 6.73 1.87
CA GLU A 313 -18.38 7.82 1.71
C GLU A 313 -18.46 8.31 0.26
N THR A 314 -18.94 9.53 0.11
CA THR A 314 -18.99 10.22 -1.19
C THR A 314 -17.64 10.86 -1.53
N TRP A 315 -17.46 11.26 -2.79
CA TRP A 315 -16.22 11.90 -3.27
C TRP A 315 -15.85 13.19 -2.51
N ASP A 316 -16.83 13.84 -1.87
CA ASP A 316 -16.63 15.07 -1.08
C ASP A 316 -16.31 14.77 0.41
N GLU A 317 -15.97 13.51 0.76
CA GLU A 317 -15.72 13.01 2.13
C GLU A 317 -16.91 13.15 3.10
N ASP A 318 -18.11 13.44 2.59
CA ASP A 318 -19.33 13.40 3.38
C ASP A 318 -19.75 11.96 3.64
N TRP A 319 -19.90 11.62 4.92
CA TRP A 319 -20.39 10.33 5.38
C TRP A 319 -21.90 10.34 5.47
N ARG A 320 -22.53 9.34 4.85
CA ARG A 320 -23.96 9.10 4.96
C ARG A 320 -24.24 7.74 5.56
N LEU A 321 -25.33 7.65 6.30
CA LEU A 321 -25.76 6.43 6.98
C LEU A 321 -27.11 5.98 6.43
N ALA A 322 -27.21 4.70 6.11
CA ALA A 322 -28.48 3.99 5.96
C ALA A 322 -28.52 2.84 6.98
N GLU A 323 -29.68 2.61 7.57
CA GLU A 323 -29.92 1.50 8.51
C GLU A 323 -30.98 0.60 7.90
N LEU A 324 -30.72 -0.70 7.84
CA LEU A 324 -31.63 -1.66 7.23
C LEU A 324 -31.66 -2.98 8.01
N VAL A 325 -32.78 -3.68 7.90
CA VAL A 325 -33.00 -4.99 8.51
C VAL A 325 -33.21 -5.99 7.38
N LEU A 326 -32.35 -7.01 7.31
CA LEU A 326 -32.45 -8.08 6.33
C LEU A 326 -33.22 -9.26 6.89
N THR A 327 -34.20 -9.74 6.13
CA THR A 327 -34.94 -10.97 6.45
C THR A 327 -34.57 -12.10 5.48
N GLU A 328 -34.77 -13.34 5.92
CA GLU A 328 -34.37 -14.52 5.15
C GLU A 328 -35.03 -14.57 3.76
N GLY A 329 -34.20 -14.69 2.72
CA GLY A 329 -34.66 -14.77 1.33
C GLY A 329 -35.00 -13.42 0.68
N GLU A 330 -34.82 -12.30 1.38
CA GLU A 330 -35.02 -10.96 0.82
C GLU A 330 -33.69 -10.29 0.43
N PHE A 331 -33.71 -9.59 -0.71
CA PHE A 331 -32.65 -8.67 -1.12
C PHE A 331 -33.19 -7.24 -1.01
N ALA A 332 -32.65 -6.48 -0.06
CA ALA A 332 -33.04 -5.08 0.11
C ALA A 332 -32.36 -4.22 -0.96
N GLU A 333 -33.14 -3.51 -1.76
CA GLU A 333 -32.62 -2.48 -2.64
C GLU A 333 -32.21 -1.26 -1.79
N VAL A 334 -30.99 -0.80 -2.00
CA VAL A 334 -30.42 0.37 -1.33
C VAL A 334 -30.03 1.37 -2.41
N SER A 335 -30.67 2.52 -2.37
CA SER A 335 -30.47 3.64 -3.29
C SER A 335 -29.85 4.83 -2.57
N THR A 336 -29.45 5.85 -3.34
CA THR A 336 -28.91 7.09 -2.76
C THR A 336 -29.89 7.82 -1.81
N ASP A 337 -31.21 7.62 -1.97
CA ASP A 337 -32.25 8.28 -1.18
C ASP A 337 -32.42 7.67 0.23
N ASP A 338 -31.94 6.43 0.42
CA ASP A 338 -32.00 5.74 1.71
C ASP A 338 -30.95 6.27 2.71
N PHE A 339 -29.98 7.04 2.22
CA PHE A 339 -28.87 7.57 2.98
C PHE A 339 -29.17 8.96 3.56
N ARG A 340 -29.17 9.05 4.90
CA ARG A 340 -29.18 10.33 5.61
C ARG A 340 -27.77 10.84 5.87
N ALA A 341 -27.57 12.15 5.74
CA ALA A 341 -26.30 12.78 6.11
C ALA A 341 -26.02 12.58 7.61
N LEU A 342 -24.83 12.07 7.94
CA LEU A 342 -24.37 12.05 9.33
C LEU A 342 -23.95 13.49 9.67
N THR A 343 -24.77 14.18 10.46
CA THR A 343 -24.31 15.42 11.10
C THR A 343 -23.33 15.00 12.21
N PRO A 344 -22.05 15.41 12.14
CA PRO A 344 -21.11 15.08 13.22
C PRO A 344 -21.65 15.68 14.51
N GLU A 345 -21.98 14.85 15.50
CA GLU A 345 -22.30 15.38 16.83
C GLU A 345 -21.05 16.04 17.42
N ASP A 346 -21.24 17.25 17.94
CA ASP A 346 -20.24 18.03 18.66
C ASP A 346 -19.86 17.30 19.96
N THR A 347 -19.00 16.30 19.84
CA THR A 347 -18.52 15.53 20.98
C THR A 347 -17.34 16.26 21.63
N LYS A 348 -17.55 16.72 22.88
CA LYS A 348 -16.44 17.11 23.75
C LYS A 348 -15.81 15.85 24.33
N LEU A 349 -14.56 15.61 23.98
CA LEU A 349 -13.73 14.58 24.60
C LEU A 349 -13.67 14.77 26.13
N ARG A 350 -14.01 13.72 26.88
CA ARG A 350 -13.68 13.58 28.31
C ARG A 350 -12.37 12.79 28.43
N GLY A 351 -11.43 13.31 29.21
CA GLY A 351 -10.18 12.62 29.55
C GLY A 351 -9.00 13.07 28.70
N GLY A 352 -7.91 13.46 29.35
CA GLY A 352 -6.73 14.04 28.72
C GLY A 352 -5.93 13.08 27.85
N SER A 353 -5.30 13.69 26.83
CA SER A 353 -4.13 13.22 26.08
C SER A 353 -4.12 11.74 25.64
N GLY A 354 -4.93 11.41 24.64
CA GLY A 354 -4.73 10.27 23.76
C GLY A 354 -4.90 10.73 22.31
N ARG A 355 -3.79 11.08 21.64
CA ARG A 355 -3.80 11.42 20.20
C ARG A 355 -3.71 10.13 19.41
N ARG A 356 -4.79 9.80 18.69
CA ARG A 356 -4.78 8.76 17.65
C ARG A 356 -4.14 9.35 16.40
N ILE A 357 -3.00 8.80 16.02
CA ILE A 357 -2.27 9.11 14.78
C ILE A 357 -2.88 8.23 13.69
N THR A 358 -3.56 8.83 12.72
CA THR A 358 -4.01 8.13 11.51
C THR A 358 -2.88 8.14 10.50
N LEU A 359 -2.35 6.95 10.19
CA LEU A 359 -1.33 6.76 9.17
C LEU A 359 -1.89 7.10 7.78
N GLY A 360 -1.28 8.10 7.13
CA GLY A 360 -1.54 8.47 5.73
C GLY A 360 -2.20 9.83 5.49
N ARG A 361 -2.73 10.51 6.51
CA ARG A 361 -3.50 11.75 6.31
C ARG A 361 -2.73 12.99 6.75
N GLN A 362 -2.54 13.94 5.83
CA GLN A 362 -1.98 15.26 6.10
C GLN A 362 -2.89 15.99 7.11
N ILE A 363 -2.32 16.45 8.22
CA ILE A 363 -3.04 17.21 9.24
C ILE A 363 -2.79 18.69 8.97
N GLU A 364 -3.84 19.42 8.62
CA GLU A 364 -3.78 20.87 8.48
C GLU A 364 -4.51 21.56 9.62
N VAL A 365 -3.81 22.46 10.30
CA VAL A 365 -4.37 23.32 11.33
C VAL A 365 -4.19 24.76 10.89
N ALA A 366 -5.27 25.38 10.43
CA ALA A 366 -5.30 26.79 10.07
C ALA A 366 -5.80 27.66 11.23
N THR A 367 -5.13 28.78 11.46
CA THR A 367 -5.55 29.82 12.41
C THR A 367 -6.45 30.86 11.73
N ARG A 368 -7.26 31.59 12.51
CA ARG A 368 -8.07 32.72 12.00
C ARG A 368 -7.23 33.85 11.39
N GLU A 369 -5.93 33.89 11.69
CA GLU A 369 -4.97 34.87 11.16
C GLU A 369 -4.30 34.41 9.84
N GLY A 370 -4.71 33.25 9.30
CA GLY A 370 -4.23 32.73 8.02
C GLY A 370 -2.91 31.95 8.08
N TYR A 371 -2.45 31.58 9.29
CA TYR A 371 -1.30 30.68 9.45
C TYR A 371 -1.73 29.20 9.41
N THR A 372 -1.06 28.38 8.61
CA THR A 372 -1.33 26.93 8.45
C THR A 372 -0.15 26.11 8.99
N LEU A 373 -0.43 25.20 9.92
CA LEU A 373 0.47 24.11 10.27
C LEU A 373 0.04 22.87 9.48
N SER A 374 0.88 22.43 8.55
CA SER A 374 0.64 21.26 7.72
C SER A 374 1.61 20.15 8.11
N LEU A 375 1.08 19.00 8.53
CA LEU A 375 1.85 17.85 8.98
C LEU A 375 1.53 16.64 8.11
N GLY A 376 2.47 16.22 7.28
CA GLY A 376 2.41 14.96 6.55
C GLY A 376 3.25 13.92 7.26
N LEU A 377 2.81 12.65 7.21
CA LEU A 377 3.56 11.57 7.82
C LEU A 377 4.79 11.26 6.95
N LEU A 378 4.62 10.71 5.75
CA LEU A 378 5.76 10.41 4.87
C LEU A 378 6.03 11.57 3.91
N THR A 379 5.03 11.97 3.15
CA THR A 379 5.07 13.13 2.26
C THR A 379 4.04 14.17 2.70
N ASN A 380 4.24 15.41 2.27
CA ASN A 380 3.30 16.49 2.48
C ASN A 380 3.26 17.33 1.20
N THR A 381 2.11 17.40 0.55
CA THR A 381 1.93 18.18 -0.69
C THR A 381 0.94 19.29 -0.43
N GLN A 382 1.36 20.51 -0.79
CA GLN A 382 0.57 21.73 -0.64
C GLN A 382 0.38 22.37 -2.01
N ASP A 383 -0.80 22.23 -2.58
CA ASP A 383 -1.11 22.79 -3.89
C ASP A 383 -1.44 24.28 -3.82
N GLU A 384 -2.07 24.70 -2.72
CA GLU A 384 -2.44 26.10 -2.49
C GLU A 384 -1.32 26.93 -1.85
N ALA A 385 -1.44 28.25 -1.97
CA ALA A 385 -0.55 29.16 -1.27
C ALA A 385 -0.90 29.19 0.22
N PHE A 386 0.08 28.96 1.08
CA PHE A 386 -0.12 29.03 2.53
C PHE A 386 1.02 29.77 3.21
N ARG A 387 0.72 30.30 4.39
CA ARG A 387 1.70 30.93 5.26
C ARG A 387 1.80 30.09 6.52
N GLY A 388 2.96 29.53 6.85
CA GLY A 388 3.09 28.73 8.07
C GLY A 388 4.19 27.69 7.99
N VAL A 389 3.97 26.51 8.56
CA VAL A 389 4.99 25.45 8.66
C VAL A 389 4.46 24.16 8.05
N GLN A 390 5.25 23.58 7.15
CA GLN A 390 5.01 22.28 6.53
C GLN A 390 6.03 21.27 7.07
N PHE A 391 5.56 20.09 7.49
CA PHE A 391 6.40 19.01 7.98
C PHE A 391 6.11 17.71 7.23
N ALA A 392 7.15 16.93 6.95
CA ALA A 392 7.07 15.56 6.45
C ALA A 392 8.30 14.75 6.90
N TRP A 393 8.14 13.44 7.17
CA TRP A 393 9.31 12.61 7.46
C TRP A 393 10.21 12.39 6.24
N LEU A 394 9.68 12.40 5.03
CA LEU A 394 10.47 12.24 3.79
C LEU A 394 10.53 13.54 3.01
N VAL A 395 9.46 13.92 2.32
CA VAL A 395 9.48 15.00 1.33
C VAL A 395 8.31 15.95 1.53
N ASN A 396 8.60 17.25 1.61
CA ASN A 396 7.58 18.29 1.41
C ASN A 396 7.60 18.79 -0.03
N GLN A 397 6.43 18.97 -0.61
CA GLN A 397 6.23 19.61 -1.91
C GLN A 397 5.23 20.77 -1.76
N ALA A 398 5.58 21.95 -2.28
CA ALA A 398 4.69 23.10 -2.32
C ALA A 398 4.61 23.66 -3.75
N CYS A 399 3.41 23.62 -4.33
CA CYS A 399 3.11 24.15 -5.66
C CYS A 399 2.76 25.65 -5.61
N GLY A 400 2.21 26.12 -4.49
CA GLY A 400 1.93 27.53 -4.19
C GLY A 400 3.07 28.25 -3.45
N ARG A 401 2.85 29.53 -3.11
CA ARG A 401 3.74 30.27 -2.19
C ARG A 401 3.68 29.59 -0.82
N THR A 402 4.84 29.41 -0.19
CA THR A 402 4.96 28.60 1.03
C THR A 402 5.71 29.32 2.13
N GLY A 403 5.48 28.89 3.37
CA GLY A 403 6.23 29.32 4.54
C GLY A 403 7.46 28.44 4.79
N SER A 404 7.67 28.05 6.04
CA SER A 404 8.78 27.16 6.43
C SER A 404 8.47 25.70 6.15
N GLN A 405 9.48 24.89 5.83
CA GLN A 405 9.34 23.47 5.52
C GLN A 405 10.39 22.63 6.25
N ILE A 406 10.01 21.46 6.77
CA ILE A 406 10.86 20.51 7.49
C ILE A 406 10.67 19.11 6.93
N GLY A 407 11.67 18.58 6.22
CA GLY A 407 11.65 17.27 5.57
C GLY A 407 12.77 16.38 6.06
N GLY A 408 12.65 15.04 6.00
CA GLY A 408 13.83 14.18 6.22
C GLY A 408 14.74 14.12 5.00
N LEU A 409 14.17 13.83 3.83
CA LEU A 409 14.85 13.65 2.55
C LEU A 409 14.82 14.90 1.65
N GLY A 410 13.89 15.83 1.84
CA GLY A 410 13.93 17.08 1.09
C GLY A 410 12.70 17.96 1.16
N ASN A 411 12.85 19.19 0.68
CA ASN A 411 11.78 20.18 0.55
C ASN A 411 11.82 20.77 -0.86
N LEU A 412 10.72 20.69 -1.59
CA LEU A 412 10.57 21.26 -2.92
C LEU A 412 9.54 22.39 -2.90
N ALA A 413 9.96 23.60 -3.27
CA ALA A 413 9.09 24.75 -3.44
C ALA A 413 9.15 25.25 -4.89
N LEU A 414 8.03 25.15 -5.60
CA LEU A 414 7.91 25.56 -7.00
C LEU A 414 7.78 27.09 -7.13
N ARG A 415 7.33 27.77 -6.08
CA ARG A 415 7.10 29.23 -6.03
C ARG A 415 7.92 29.88 -4.90
N GLU A 416 7.50 31.07 -4.49
CA GLU A 416 8.18 31.87 -3.46
C GLU A 416 8.10 31.20 -2.08
N VAL A 417 9.21 31.29 -1.33
CA VAL A 417 9.36 30.78 0.04
C VAL A 417 9.63 31.95 0.99
N ASP A 418 8.69 32.21 1.91
CA ASP A 418 8.88 33.20 2.99
C ASP A 418 9.05 32.49 4.33
N GLY A 419 10.27 32.04 4.58
CA GLY A 419 10.55 31.21 5.73
C GLY A 419 11.87 30.46 5.57
N TRP A 420 11.93 29.29 6.19
CA TRP A 420 13.13 28.45 6.17
C TRP A 420 12.81 27.03 5.74
N GLN A 421 13.72 26.41 4.98
CA GLN A 421 13.64 24.99 4.64
C GLN A 421 14.73 24.22 5.41
N ALA A 422 14.37 23.11 6.03
CA ALA A 422 15.32 22.22 6.70
C ALA A 422 15.14 20.77 6.26
N SER A 423 16.24 20.13 5.89
CA SER A 423 16.28 18.70 5.55
C SER A 423 17.36 17.96 6.33
N VAL A 424 17.08 16.77 6.85
CA VAL A 424 18.02 16.00 7.69
C VAL A 424 19.16 15.40 6.87
N VAL A 425 18.83 14.61 5.85
CA VAL A 425 19.80 13.94 4.95
C VAL A 425 19.58 14.33 3.48
N GLY A 426 18.89 15.45 3.28
CA GLY A 426 18.15 15.73 2.06
C GLY A 426 18.54 16.97 1.26
N VAL A 427 17.75 17.24 0.23
CA VAL A 427 17.89 18.41 -0.63
C VAL A 427 16.78 19.42 -0.36
N ASN A 428 17.13 20.68 -0.13
CA ASN A 428 16.18 21.79 -0.18
C ASN A 428 16.25 22.45 -1.55
N TRP A 429 15.13 22.52 -2.26
CA TRP A 429 15.04 23.14 -3.58
C TRP A 429 13.95 24.22 -3.60
N ALA A 430 14.36 25.48 -3.79
CA ALA A 430 13.48 26.61 -4.05
C ALA A 430 13.62 27.09 -5.51
N MET A 431 12.62 26.81 -6.34
CA MET A 431 12.62 27.29 -7.74
C MET A 431 12.28 28.78 -7.83
N GLY A 432 11.42 29.28 -6.94
CA GLY A 432 11.14 30.70 -6.79
C GLY A 432 12.12 31.43 -5.86
N PRO A 433 11.93 32.75 -5.64
CA PRO A 433 12.69 33.51 -4.66
C PRO A 433 12.48 32.98 -3.24
N LEU A 434 13.55 32.91 -2.46
CA LEU A 434 13.51 32.54 -1.05
C LEU A 434 13.93 33.71 -0.18
N GLN A 435 13.05 34.15 0.72
CA GLN A 435 13.33 35.11 1.77
C GLN A 435 13.40 34.39 3.12
N GLY A 436 14.63 34.14 3.61
CA GLY A 436 14.87 33.44 4.88
C GLY A 436 16.07 32.49 4.84
N GLY A 437 15.87 31.22 5.17
CA GLY A 437 16.96 30.27 5.46
C GLY A 437 16.87 28.91 4.74
N GLN A 438 17.99 28.25 4.47
CA GLN A 438 18.00 26.81 4.13
C GLN A 438 19.06 26.05 4.93
N VAL A 439 18.72 24.87 5.46
CA VAL A 439 19.62 23.95 6.15
C VAL A 439 19.47 22.55 5.56
N GLY A 440 20.50 21.97 4.96
CA GLY A 440 20.37 20.65 4.34
C GLY A 440 21.69 19.97 4.01
N LEU A 441 21.62 18.79 3.41
CA LEU A 441 22.80 18.18 2.80
C LEU A 441 23.24 19.03 1.60
N ILE A 442 22.27 19.34 0.74
CA ILE A 442 22.43 20.21 -0.44
C ILE A 442 21.29 21.23 -0.45
N ASN A 443 21.60 22.50 -0.72
CA ASN A 443 20.59 23.53 -0.93
C ASN A 443 20.68 24.07 -2.36
N ILE A 444 19.55 24.12 -3.05
CA ILE A 444 19.39 24.63 -4.42
C ILE A 444 18.37 25.77 -4.38
N ALA A 445 18.71 26.93 -4.93
CA ALA A 445 17.77 28.04 -5.02
C ALA A 445 18.02 28.94 -6.24
N SER A 446 16.97 29.53 -6.81
CA SER A 446 17.15 30.53 -7.88
C SER A 446 17.66 31.86 -7.30
N GLN A 447 17.00 32.37 -6.27
CA GLN A 447 17.36 33.60 -5.58
C GLN A 447 17.19 33.46 -4.07
N VAL A 448 18.15 33.94 -3.29
CA VAL A 448 18.09 33.90 -1.82
C VAL A 448 18.35 35.27 -1.22
N ARG A 449 17.48 35.71 -0.33
CA ARG A 449 17.71 36.85 0.56
C ARG A 449 17.69 36.36 2.00
N GLY A 450 18.87 36.10 2.55
CA GLY A 450 19.02 35.56 3.89
C GLY A 450 20.25 34.67 4.04
N TRP A 451 20.10 33.45 4.53
CA TRP A 451 21.24 32.58 4.84
C TRP A 451 21.06 31.14 4.38
N GLN A 452 22.16 30.43 4.13
CA GLN A 452 22.13 29.00 3.81
C GLN A 452 23.26 28.26 4.52
N VAL A 453 22.95 27.06 5.00
CA VAL A 453 23.90 26.11 5.58
C VAL A 453 23.72 24.77 4.89
N ALA A 454 24.75 24.31 4.18
CA ALA A 454 24.79 22.99 3.57
C ALA A 454 25.91 22.17 4.19
N GLN A 455 25.63 20.88 4.45
CA GLN A 455 26.68 19.96 4.84
C GLN A 455 27.66 19.72 3.69
N THR A 456 27.18 19.72 2.44
CA THR A 456 28.04 19.56 1.27
C THR A 456 28.03 20.80 0.38
N THR A 457 26.89 21.11 -0.26
CA THR A 457 26.87 22.07 -1.38
C THR A 457 25.70 23.04 -1.32
N ASN A 458 25.96 24.34 -1.52
CA ASN A 458 24.94 25.32 -1.88
C ASN A 458 25.05 25.67 -3.38
N ILE A 459 23.94 25.64 -4.11
CA ILE A 459 23.84 26.02 -5.53
C ILE A 459 22.80 27.15 -5.65
N VAL A 460 23.23 28.36 -6.04
CA VAL A 460 22.31 29.51 -6.10
C VAL A 460 22.53 30.37 -7.35
N GLY A 461 21.44 30.84 -7.98
CA GLY A 461 21.56 31.84 -9.05
C GLY A 461 22.08 33.18 -8.51
N LYS A 462 21.36 33.77 -7.56
CA LYS A 462 21.72 35.04 -6.90
C LYS A 462 21.47 35.00 -5.40
N ILE A 463 22.43 35.44 -4.60
CA ILE A 463 22.25 35.56 -3.16
C ILE A 463 22.59 36.95 -2.63
N ARG A 464 21.74 37.44 -1.72
CA ARG A 464 22.04 38.56 -0.83
C ARG A 464 22.04 38.06 0.62
N GLY A 465 23.22 37.73 1.14
CA GLY A 465 23.41 37.26 2.51
C GLY A 465 24.55 36.25 2.66
N TRP A 466 24.41 35.28 3.57
CA TRP A 466 25.51 34.42 4.01
C TRP A 466 25.31 32.94 3.63
N GLN A 467 26.39 32.29 3.19
CA GLN A 467 26.39 30.85 2.89
C GLN A 467 27.52 30.15 3.62
N LEU A 468 27.21 29.00 4.20
CA LEU A 468 28.16 28.05 4.75
C LEU A 468 27.94 26.71 4.04
N ALA A 469 28.99 26.13 3.47
CA ALA A 469 28.98 24.81 2.87
C ALA A 469 30.18 24.01 3.39
N GLY A 470 29.98 22.74 3.77
CA GLY A 470 31.09 21.89 4.18
C GLY A 470 32.06 21.61 3.04
N VAL A 471 31.60 21.66 1.78
CA VAL A 471 32.43 21.45 0.59
C VAL A 471 32.38 22.65 -0.34
N THR A 472 31.27 22.90 -1.03
CA THR A 472 31.25 23.87 -2.13
C THR A 472 30.08 24.86 -2.09
N ASN A 473 30.36 26.13 -2.35
CA ASN A 473 29.35 27.11 -2.75
C ASN A 473 29.48 27.40 -4.25
N PHE A 474 28.45 27.12 -5.05
CA PHE A 474 28.36 27.45 -6.47
C PHE A 474 27.30 28.52 -6.68
N VAL A 475 27.71 29.73 -7.06
CA VAL A 475 26.77 30.87 -7.18
C VAL A 475 26.96 31.69 -8.44
N GLY A 476 25.90 32.23 -9.02
CA GLY A 476 26.03 33.26 -10.07
C GLY A 476 26.51 34.58 -9.47
N GLU A 477 25.63 35.26 -8.75
CA GLU A 477 25.90 36.58 -8.13
C GLU A 477 25.83 36.51 -6.60
N VAL A 478 26.87 37.01 -5.93
CA VAL A 478 26.99 37.03 -4.46
C VAL A 478 27.06 38.47 -3.96
N LYS A 479 26.13 38.85 -3.08
CA LYS A 479 26.22 40.07 -2.27
C LYS A 479 26.15 39.71 -0.79
N GLY A 480 27.31 39.47 -0.18
CA GLY A 480 27.41 39.02 1.20
C GLY A 480 28.63 38.14 1.44
N GLY A 481 28.46 36.98 2.08
CA GLY A 481 29.57 36.14 2.50
C GLY A 481 29.42 34.67 2.11
N GLN A 482 30.53 34.03 1.77
CA GLN A 482 30.60 32.59 1.49
C GLN A 482 31.71 31.95 2.32
N VAL A 483 31.40 30.81 2.94
CA VAL A 483 32.35 29.98 3.67
C VAL A 483 32.22 28.54 3.20
N GLY A 484 33.33 27.94 2.78
CA GLY A 484 33.39 26.53 2.35
C GLY A 484 34.76 26.17 1.80
N LEU A 485 35.05 24.89 1.58
CA LEU A 485 36.37 24.49 1.06
C LEU A 485 36.63 25.07 -0.34
N LEU A 486 35.59 25.08 -1.18
CA LEU A 486 35.59 25.66 -2.51
C LEU A 486 34.45 26.67 -2.64
N ASN A 487 34.76 27.91 -3.00
CA ASN A 487 33.76 28.91 -3.35
C ASN A 487 33.92 29.27 -4.82
N VAL A 488 32.86 29.09 -5.61
CA VAL A 488 32.84 29.42 -7.05
C VAL A 488 31.72 30.41 -7.30
N ALA A 489 32.05 31.57 -7.86
CA ALA A 489 31.07 32.58 -8.19
C ALA A 489 31.34 33.33 -9.50
N SER A 490 30.30 33.74 -10.24
CA SER A 490 30.53 34.60 -11.42
C SER A 490 30.84 36.03 -11.00
N GLU A 491 30.04 36.59 -10.09
CA GLU A 491 30.22 37.95 -9.53
C GLU A 491 30.15 37.94 -8.01
N VAL A 492 31.09 38.64 -7.37
CA VAL A 492 31.20 38.68 -5.90
C VAL A 492 31.35 40.11 -5.42
N LYS A 493 30.46 40.48 -4.50
CA LYS A 493 30.52 41.69 -3.69
C LYS A 493 30.43 41.33 -2.20
N GLY A 494 31.59 40.98 -1.63
CA GLY A 494 31.73 40.70 -0.20
C GLY A 494 32.84 39.70 0.12
N LEU A 495 32.64 38.87 1.15
CA LEU A 495 33.65 37.99 1.73
C LEU A 495 33.57 36.57 1.14
N GLN A 496 34.70 35.97 0.80
CA GLN A 496 34.80 34.53 0.54
C GLN A 496 35.88 33.94 1.42
N VAL A 497 35.58 32.88 2.16
CA VAL A 497 36.53 32.16 3.00
C VAL A 497 36.54 30.69 2.59
N GLY A 498 37.69 30.19 2.17
CA GLY A 498 37.82 28.81 1.72
C GLY A 498 39.24 28.40 1.40
N LEU A 499 39.47 27.12 1.13
CA LEU A 499 40.79 26.71 0.62
C LEU A 499 40.99 27.25 -0.79
N VAL A 500 39.94 27.23 -1.61
CA VAL A 500 39.95 27.71 -2.98
C VAL A 500 38.76 28.64 -3.20
N ASN A 501 39.03 29.87 -3.64
CA ASN A 501 38.02 30.84 -4.05
C ASN A 501 38.22 31.16 -5.53
N LEU A 502 37.23 30.83 -6.37
CA LEU A 502 37.22 31.07 -7.80
C LEU A 502 36.12 32.07 -8.14
N SER A 503 36.48 33.12 -8.86
CA SER A 503 35.53 34.16 -9.24
C SER A 503 35.73 34.66 -10.66
N GLY A 504 34.64 35.01 -11.35
CA GLY A 504 34.72 35.77 -12.59
C GLY A 504 35.12 37.22 -12.32
N HIS A 505 34.34 37.90 -11.49
CA HIS A 505 34.54 39.29 -11.11
C HIS A 505 34.39 39.49 -9.60
N ILE A 506 35.31 40.23 -8.98
CA ILE A 506 35.21 40.64 -7.56
C ILE A 506 35.22 42.17 -7.49
N GLU A 507 34.14 42.75 -6.95
CA GLU A 507 34.00 44.20 -6.75
C GLU A 507 34.16 44.53 -5.25
N GLY A 508 35.35 44.96 -4.84
CA GLY A 508 35.65 45.35 -3.45
C GLY A 508 35.50 44.22 -2.42
N GLY A 509 35.48 42.97 -2.88
CA GLY A 509 35.37 41.79 -2.03
C GLY A 509 36.71 41.30 -1.48
N LEU A 510 36.65 40.47 -0.44
CA LEU A 510 37.80 39.90 0.27
C LEU A 510 37.81 38.37 0.09
N PRO A 511 38.63 37.82 -0.81
CA PRO A 511 38.83 36.38 -0.91
C PRO A 511 39.97 35.95 0.01
N ILE A 512 39.64 35.17 1.05
CA ILE A 512 40.58 34.61 2.02
C ILE A 512 40.68 33.11 1.77
N GLY A 513 41.88 32.65 1.41
CA GLY A 513 42.12 31.24 1.11
C GLY A 513 43.52 30.93 0.65
N LEU A 514 43.81 29.64 0.49
CA LEU A 514 45.09 29.17 -0.07
C LEU A 514 45.21 29.54 -1.54
N ILE A 515 44.13 29.44 -2.31
CA ILE A 515 44.11 29.80 -3.72
C ILE A 515 42.94 30.76 -3.96
N ASN A 516 43.22 31.98 -4.40
CA ASN A 516 42.20 33.00 -4.66
C ASN A 516 42.31 33.48 -6.10
N TYR A 517 41.54 32.88 -7.01
CA TYR A 517 41.56 33.25 -8.41
C TYR A 517 40.36 34.14 -8.78
N SER A 518 40.65 35.24 -9.46
CA SER A 518 39.62 36.13 -10.01
C SER A 518 40.04 36.62 -11.39
N ARG A 519 39.18 36.48 -12.41
CA ARG A 519 39.53 36.94 -13.77
C ARG A 519 39.75 38.46 -13.83
N SER A 520 39.07 39.24 -13.00
CA SER A 520 39.29 40.69 -12.89
C SER A 520 40.28 41.10 -11.79
N GLY A 521 40.81 40.13 -11.05
CA GLY A 521 41.70 40.32 -9.92
C GLY A 521 43.18 40.29 -10.30
N LEU A 522 44.01 39.93 -9.32
CA LEU A 522 45.46 39.85 -9.45
C LEU A 522 45.88 38.39 -9.49
N PHE A 523 46.64 38.01 -10.51
CA PHE A 523 47.30 36.71 -10.62
C PHE A 523 48.69 36.93 -11.22
N ASN A 524 49.70 37.03 -10.36
CA ASN A 524 51.08 37.33 -10.74
C ASN A 524 52.02 36.21 -10.29
N LEU A 525 52.86 35.75 -11.21
CA LEU A 525 54.01 34.90 -10.92
C LEU A 525 55.26 35.77 -11.02
N SER A 526 56.05 35.82 -9.94
CA SER A 526 57.30 36.58 -9.91
C SER A 526 58.44 35.72 -9.42
N THR A 527 59.62 35.90 -10.00
CA THR A 527 60.87 35.35 -9.48
C THR A 527 61.76 36.50 -9.05
N TRP A 528 62.39 36.36 -7.89
CA TRP A 528 63.33 37.33 -7.36
C TRP A 528 64.44 36.60 -6.62
N ARG A 529 65.58 37.26 -6.43
CA ARG A 529 66.74 36.70 -5.76
C ARG A 529 67.15 37.62 -4.61
N ASP A 530 67.43 37.06 -3.45
CA ASP A 530 67.87 37.83 -2.28
C ASP A 530 69.36 38.20 -2.33
N GLU A 531 69.80 39.01 -1.36
CA GLU A 531 71.20 39.44 -1.24
C GLU A 531 72.19 38.29 -0.95
N VAL A 532 71.68 37.13 -0.47
CA VAL A 532 72.45 35.93 -0.13
C VAL A 532 72.50 34.93 -1.31
N GLY A 533 71.76 35.20 -2.40
CA GLY A 533 71.74 34.42 -3.63
C GLY A 533 70.61 33.38 -3.73
N PHE A 534 69.70 33.29 -2.76
CA PHE A 534 68.53 32.42 -2.83
C PHE A 534 67.54 32.94 -3.87
N THR A 535 67.16 32.08 -4.82
CA THR A 535 66.11 32.36 -5.80
C THR A 535 64.77 31.93 -5.22
N MET A 536 63.83 32.87 -5.13
CA MET A 536 62.48 32.64 -4.64
C MET A 536 61.47 32.71 -5.80
N PHE A 537 60.38 31.96 -5.67
CA PHE A 537 59.28 31.93 -6.63
C PHE A 537 57.99 32.31 -5.91
N THR A 538 57.50 33.51 -6.18
CA THR A 538 56.29 34.02 -5.53
C THR A 538 55.09 33.93 -6.45
N ILE A 539 54.00 33.33 -5.96
CA ILE A 539 52.67 33.37 -6.57
C ILE A 539 51.80 34.30 -5.75
N ALA A 540 51.36 35.41 -6.34
CA ALA A 540 50.41 36.35 -5.75
C ALA A 540 49.04 36.22 -6.44
N SER A 541 48.00 35.94 -5.66
CA SER A 541 46.65 35.65 -6.17
C SER A 541 45.57 36.27 -5.28
N GLY A 542 44.61 36.99 -5.88
CA GLY A 542 43.44 37.51 -5.16
C GLY A 542 42.70 38.63 -5.87
N SER A 543 42.07 39.52 -5.09
CA SER A 543 41.40 40.72 -5.58
C SER A 543 42.37 41.90 -5.73
N ARG A 544 41.92 43.01 -6.33
CA ARG A 544 42.73 44.24 -6.42
C ARG A 544 43.01 44.89 -5.06
N SER A 545 42.11 44.71 -4.10
CA SER A 545 42.20 45.33 -2.77
C SER A 545 42.86 44.43 -1.73
N PHE A 546 42.95 43.13 -2.00
CA PHE A 546 43.48 42.11 -1.09
C PHE A 546 43.94 40.87 -1.87
N TYR A 547 45.17 40.43 -1.65
CA TYR A 547 45.77 39.24 -2.28
C TYR A 547 46.63 38.45 -1.29
N THR A 548 46.75 37.14 -1.54
CA THR A 548 47.68 36.27 -0.82
C THR A 548 48.91 36.04 -1.69
N ALA A 549 50.11 36.07 -1.08
CA ALA A 549 51.36 35.75 -1.75
C ALA A 549 52.05 34.56 -1.06
N PHE A 550 52.38 33.52 -1.83
CA PHE A 550 53.18 32.38 -1.40
C PHE A 550 54.56 32.51 -2.02
N THR A 551 55.61 32.53 -1.20
CA THR A 551 57.00 32.82 -1.60
C THR A 551 57.91 31.65 -1.27
#